data_AF-A0A850CFM6-F1
#
_entry.id   AF-A0A850CFM6-F1
#
_cell.length_a   1.000
_cell.length_b   1.000
_cell.length_c   1.000
_cell.angle_alpha   90.00
_cell.angle_beta   90.00
_cell.angle_gamma   90.00
#
_symmetry.space_group_name_H-M   'P 1'
#
loop_
_entity.id
_entity.type
_entity.pdbx_description
1 polymer ?
#
loop_
_entity_poly.entity_id
_entity_poly.type
_entity_poly.pdbx_seq_one_letter_code
_entity_poly.pdbx_strand_id
1 'polypeptide(L)'
;MEVALVPGRAGEGWTMALPGGDPAYHRDLAAAVREAEAAGPLRWVVADVARDYPALMEAGARLDRARDLRLAERILSRVEAHDPPAYVVASDPDAGTLFEREPEPVDGPAELTRLQAAWLDQRRRTANAAIPGLGTL
;
A
#
# COMPACT_ATOMS: atom_id res chain seq x y z
N MET A 1 -12.41 -2.76 8.49
CA MET A 1 -12.44 -2.49 7.05
C MET A 1 -11.01 -2.26 6.59
N GLU A 2 -10.59 -2.84 5.47
CA GLU A 2 -9.27 -2.59 4.88
C GLU A 2 -9.42 -1.73 3.62
N VAL A 3 -8.53 -0.76 3.44
CA VAL A 3 -8.57 0.21 2.33
C VAL A 3 -7.20 0.27 1.69
N ALA A 4 -7.12 -0.07 0.41
CA ALA A 4 -5.94 0.14 -0.42
C ALA A 4 -5.72 1.63 -0.65
N LEU A 5 -4.46 2.06 -0.58
CA LEU A 5 -4.05 3.43 -0.86
C LEU A 5 -2.85 3.42 -1.81
N VAL A 6 -2.91 4.27 -2.84
CA VAL A 6 -1.84 4.50 -3.81
C VAL A 6 -1.62 6.01 -3.92
N PRO A 7 -0.50 6.55 -3.43
CA PRO A 7 -0.13 7.94 -3.68
C PRO A 7 0.06 8.19 -5.18
N GLY A 8 -0.45 9.31 -5.65
CA GLY A 8 -0.13 9.89 -6.94
C GLY A 8 0.92 10.98 -6.80
N ARG A 9 0.97 11.88 -7.77
CA ARG A 9 1.89 13.02 -7.85
C ARG A 9 1.32 14.24 -7.14
N ALA A 10 2.21 15.08 -6.60
CA ALA A 10 1.86 16.37 -6.01
C ALA A 10 0.72 16.32 -4.95
N GLY A 11 0.61 15.22 -4.19
CA GLY A 11 -0.39 15.05 -3.13
C GLY A 11 -1.74 14.48 -3.59
N GLU A 12 -1.92 14.23 -4.89
CA GLU A 12 -3.07 13.46 -5.39
C GLU A 12 -2.91 11.96 -5.08
N GLY A 13 -3.96 11.18 -5.26
CA GLY A 13 -3.84 9.72 -5.24
C GLY A 13 -5.17 9.00 -5.24
N TRP A 14 -5.12 7.72 -4.92
CA TRP A 14 -6.24 6.81 -5.11
C TRP A 14 -6.46 5.93 -3.89
N THR A 15 -7.72 5.60 -3.63
CA THR A 15 -8.11 4.64 -2.59
C THR A 15 -9.11 3.64 -3.11
N MET A 16 -9.17 2.45 -2.51
CA MET A 16 -10.17 1.44 -2.83
C MET A 16 -10.48 0.58 -1.60
N ALA A 17 -11.76 0.38 -1.29
CA ALA A 17 -12.15 -0.56 -0.24
C ALA A 17 -11.81 -2.00 -0.67
N LEU A 18 -11.22 -2.78 0.23
CA LEU A 18 -10.85 -4.17 -0.03
C LEU A 18 -11.79 -5.16 0.66
N PRO A 19 -12.19 -6.25 -0.02
CA PRO A 19 -11.99 -6.57 -1.44
C PRO A 19 -13.03 -5.91 -2.37
N GLY A 20 -12.60 -5.50 -3.56
CA GLY A 20 -13.46 -5.27 -4.73
C GLY A 20 -14.29 -3.99 -4.73
N GLY A 21 -13.96 -3.01 -3.89
CA GLY A 21 -14.58 -1.69 -3.96
C GLY A 21 -14.21 -0.94 -5.23
N ASP A 22 -14.92 0.15 -5.51
CA ASP A 22 -14.61 1.01 -6.64
C ASP A 22 -13.39 1.90 -6.33
N PRO A 23 -12.43 2.06 -7.28
CA PRO A 23 -11.37 3.03 -7.16
C PRO A 23 -11.92 4.46 -7.03
N ALA A 24 -11.47 5.18 -6.01
CA ALA A 24 -11.77 6.59 -5.81
C ALA A 24 -10.50 7.43 -6.00
N TYR A 25 -10.57 8.44 -6.85
CA TYR A 25 -9.52 9.45 -7.03
C TYR A 25 -9.69 10.59 -6.05
N HIS A 26 -8.58 11.08 -5.52
CA HIS A 26 -8.50 12.21 -4.61
C HIS A 26 -7.47 13.22 -5.10
N ARG A 27 -7.89 14.47 -5.31
CA ARG A 27 -6.96 15.56 -5.60
C ARG A 27 -6.07 15.90 -4.40
N ASP A 28 -6.61 15.77 -3.19
CA ASP A 28 -5.88 15.87 -1.92
C ASP A 28 -6.04 14.56 -1.17
N LEU A 29 -5.08 13.65 -1.37
CA LEU A 29 -5.10 12.34 -0.73
C LEU A 29 -4.96 12.46 0.79
N ALA A 30 -4.21 13.45 1.29
CA ALA A 30 -4.01 13.64 2.72
C ALA A 30 -5.31 14.07 3.42
N ALA A 31 -6.12 14.92 2.79
CA ALA A 31 -7.46 15.25 3.27
C ALA A 31 -8.37 14.01 3.28
N ALA A 32 -8.40 13.25 2.20
CA ALA A 32 -9.21 12.03 2.12
C ALA A 32 -8.83 11.00 3.21
N VAL A 33 -7.54 10.83 3.49
CA VAL A 33 -7.06 9.97 4.58
C VAL A 33 -7.54 10.47 5.94
N ARG A 34 -7.43 11.78 6.22
CA ARG A 34 -7.89 12.34 7.50
C ARG A 34 -9.39 12.17 7.69
N GLU A 35 -10.18 12.40 6.65
CA GLU A 35 -11.63 12.23 6.69
C GLU A 35 -12.02 10.77 6.94
N ALA A 36 -11.36 9.83 6.24
CA ALA A 36 -11.59 8.41 6.43
C ALA A 36 -11.25 7.94 7.85
N GLU A 37 -10.10 8.36 8.40
CA GLU A 37 -9.70 8.06 9.78
C GLU A 37 -10.67 8.66 10.81
N ALA A 38 -11.19 9.87 10.56
CA ALA A 38 -12.18 10.51 11.42
C ALA A 38 -13.55 9.80 11.39
N ALA A 39 -13.90 9.18 10.26
CA ALA A 39 -15.16 8.44 10.10
C ALA A 39 -15.16 7.11 10.87
N GLY A 40 -13.99 6.55 11.20
CA GLY A 40 -13.89 5.41 12.10
C GLY A 40 -12.67 4.51 11.87
N PRO A 41 -12.56 3.45 12.69
CA PRO A 41 -11.41 2.56 12.67
C PRO A 41 -11.30 1.77 11.36
N LEU A 42 -10.27 2.05 10.57
CA LEU A 42 -9.91 1.29 9.37
C LEU A 42 -8.44 0.84 9.41
N ARG A 43 -8.05 0.00 8.46
CA ARG A 43 -6.67 -0.44 8.26
C ARG A 43 -6.26 -0.18 6.82
N TRP A 44 -5.25 0.64 6.63
CA TRP A 44 -4.68 0.94 5.33
C TRP A 44 -3.89 -0.25 4.80
N VAL A 45 -3.93 -0.46 3.49
CA VAL A 45 -3.07 -1.39 2.77
C VAL A 45 -2.24 -0.57 1.80
N VAL A 46 -0.93 -0.64 1.95
CA VAL A 46 0.03 0.12 1.13
C VAL A 46 1.10 -0.81 0.57
N ALA A 47 1.68 -0.43 -0.57
CA ALA A 47 2.71 -1.22 -1.22
C ALA A 47 3.99 -1.28 -0.37
N ASP A 48 4.49 -0.12 0.05
CA ASP A 48 5.69 0.05 0.85
C ASP A 48 5.55 1.32 1.70
N VAL A 49 5.38 1.16 3.02
CA VAL A 49 5.21 2.31 3.93
C VAL A 49 6.45 3.21 3.87
N ALA A 50 7.65 2.64 3.74
CA ALA A 50 8.89 3.43 3.76
C ALA A 50 8.99 4.37 2.56
N ARG A 51 8.40 3.98 1.42
CA ARG A 51 8.33 4.80 0.21
C ARG A 51 7.14 5.75 0.21
N ASP A 52 5.96 5.25 0.57
CA ASP A 52 4.69 5.93 0.28
C ASP A 52 4.23 6.85 1.44
N TYR A 53 4.66 6.57 2.67
CA TYR A 53 4.21 7.29 3.87
C TYR A 53 4.85 8.67 4.09
N PRO A 54 6.14 8.92 3.80
CA PRO A 54 6.75 10.23 4.05
C PRO A 54 6.00 11.40 3.41
N ALA A 55 5.61 11.29 2.14
CA ALA A 55 4.87 12.33 1.43
C ALA A 55 3.49 12.60 2.07
N LEU A 56 2.77 11.55 2.48
CA LEU A 56 1.50 11.69 3.21
C LEU A 56 1.70 12.34 4.58
N MET A 57 2.78 11.98 5.27
CA MET A 57 3.11 12.49 6.58
C MET A 57 3.44 14.00 6.54
N GLU A 58 4.17 14.43 5.52
CA GLU A 58 4.50 15.84 5.24
C GLU A 58 3.24 16.65 4.88
N ALA A 59 2.30 16.06 4.14
CA ALA A 59 0.99 16.64 3.85
C ALA A 59 0.00 16.60 5.04
N GLY A 60 0.47 16.18 6.22
CA GLY A 60 -0.29 16.20 7.47
C GLY A 60 -1.28 15.04 7.66
N ALA A 61 -1.17 13.98 6.85
CA ALA A 61 -1.92 12.75 7.10
C ALA A 61 -1.19 11.84 8.10
N ARG A 62 -1.96 11.03 8.83
CA ARG A 62 -1.45 9.99 9.73
C ARG A 62 -2.30 8.74 9.51
N LEU A 63 -1.65 7.61 9.31
CA LEU A 63 -2.29 6.31 9.19
C LEU A 63 -2.24 5.66 10.58
N ASP A 64 -3.39 5.40 11.20
CA ASP A 64 -3.45 4.78 12.54
C ASP A 64 -2.99 3.32 12.48
N ARG A 65 -3.53 2.58 11.51
CA ARG A 65 -3.17 1.18 11.26
C ARG A 65 -2.91 0.97 9.79
N ALA A 66 -1.72 0.46 9.47
CA ALA A 66 -1.31 0.15 8.10
C ALA A 66 -0.77 -1.28 8.00
N ARG A 67 -1.06 -1.92 6.87
CA ARG A 67 -0.45 -3.15 6.40
C ARG A 67 0.49 -2.78 5.27
N ASP A 68 1.77 -3.05 5.50
CA ASP A 68 2.82 -2.93 4.50
C ASP A 68 2.97 -4.28 3.77
N LEU A 69 2.59 -4.33 2.49
CA LEU A 69 2.65 -5.55 1.70
C LEU A 69 4.10 -5.99 1.43
N ARG A 70 5.04 -5.05 1.27
CA ARG A 70 6.47 -5.36 1.15
C ARG A 70 7.02 -6.02 2.40
N LEU A 71 6.69 -5.49 3.57
CA LEU A 71 7.09 -6.07 4.85
C LEU A 71 6.45 -7.45 5.06
N ALA A 72 5.15 -7.57 4.81
CA ALA A 72 4.43 -8.82 4.94
C ALA A 72 5.02 -9.91 4.02
N GLU A 73 5.38 -9.56 2.78
CA GLU A 73 6.02 -10.50 1.87
C GLU A 73 7.36 -10.98 2.42
N ARG A 74 8.21 -10.07 2.91
CA ARG A 74 9.51 -10.45 3.48
C ARG A 74 9.38 -11.40 4.68
N ILE A 75 8.33 -11.24 5.48
CA ILE A 75 8.03 -12.16 6.58
C ILE A 75 7.58 -13.52 6.02
N LEU A 76 6.65 -13.52 5.06
CA LEU A 76 6.13 -14.74 4.44
C LEU A 76 7.21 -15.53 3.70
N SER A 77 8.08 -14.90 2.91
CA SER A 77 9.14 -15.61 2.19
C SER A 77 10.10 -16.31 3.16
N ARG A 78 10.39 -15.70 4.32
CA ARG A 78 11.20 -16.33 5.37
C ARG A 78 10.51 -17.55 6.01
N VAL A 79 9.21 -17.43 6.26
CA VAL A 79 8.39 -18.54 6.77
C VAL A 79 8.37 -19.71 5.77
N GLU A 80 8.30 -19.40 4.48
CA GLU A 80 8.20 -20.38 3.40
C GLU A 80 9.56 -20.89 2.89
N ALA A 81 10.66 -20.42 3.49
CA ALA A 81 12.03 -20.75 3.08
C ALA A 81 12.32 -20.48 1.59
N HIS A 82 11.76 -19.39 1.05
CA HIS A 82 12.03 -18.90 -0.29
C HIS A 82 12.73 -17.53 -0.24
N ASP A 83 13.48 -17.20 -1.30
CA ASP A 83 14.07 -15.88 -1.43
C ASP A 83 12.96 -14.83 -1.60
N PRO A 84 12.98 -13.74 -0.83
CA PRO A 84 11.98 -12.71 -0.99
C PRO A 84 12.12 -12.06 -2.37
N PRO A 85 11.01 -11.71 -3.04
CA PRO A 85 11.09 -10.93 -4.26
C PRO A 85 11.79 -9.60 -3.98
N ALA A 86 12.62 -9.14 -4.92
CA ALA A 86 13.36 -7.88 -4.80
C ALA A 86 12.43 -6.67 -4.51
N TYR A 87 11.17 -6.77 -4.96
CA TYR A 87 10.10 -5.80 -4.72
C TYR A 87 8.72 -6.49 -4.79
N VAL A 88 7.75 -5.97 -4.03
CA VAL A 88 6.33 -6.41 -4.10
C VAL A 88 5.54 -5.54 -5.08
N VAL A 89 5.96 -4.27 -5.25
CA VAL A 89 5.52 -3.34 -6.29
C VAL A 89 6.77 -2.62 -6.80
N ALA A 90 6.89 -2.38 -8.11
CA ALA A 90 8.09 -1.80 -8.71
C ALA A 90 8.50 -0.50 -8.01
N SER A 91 9.80 -0.37 -7.70
CA SER A 91 10.40 0.90 -7.27
C SER A 91 10.48 1.83 -8.48
N ASP A 92 10.35 3.13 -8.25
CA ASP A 92 10.72 4.14 -9.24
C ASP A 92 12.21 3.92 -9.61
N PRO A 93 12.53 3.64 -10.89
CA PRO A 93 13.91 3.42 -11.33
C PRO A 93 14.76 4.70 -11.26
N ASP A 94 14.14 5.88 -11.18
CA ASP A 94 14.84 7.17 -11.30
C ASP A 94 15.13 7.83 -9.93
N ALA A 95 14.70 7.21 -8.82
CA ALA A 95 14.96 7.71 -7.47
C ALA A 95 16.46 7.82 -7.15
N GLY A 96 16.94 9.05 -6.92
CA GLY A 96 18.35 9.34 -6.58
C GLY A 96 19.27 9.65 -7.77
N THR A 97 18.72 9.85 -8.97
CA THR A 97 19.48 10.30 -10.14
C THR A 97 19.65 11.82 -10.17
N LEU A 98 20.68 12.33 -10.87
CA LEU A 98 20.99 13.77 -10.97
C LEU A 98 19.87 14.59 -11.65
N PHE A 99 19.02 13.91 -12.44
CA PHE A 99 17.82 14.46 -13.03
C PHE A 99 16.65 13.60 -12.59
N GLU A 100 16.00 13.98 -11.50
CA GLU A 100 14.72 13.40 -11.13
C GLU A 100 13.74 13.68 -12.27
N ARG A 101 13.31 12.60 -12.94
CA ARG A 101 12.28 12.69 -13.97
C ARG A 101 11.00 13.16 -13.30
N GLU A 102 10.23 14.02 -13.97
CA GLU A 102 8.88 14.31 -13.51
C GLU A 102 8.12 12.97 -13.43
N PRO A 103 7.61 12.58 -12.25
CA PRO A 103 7.03 11.26 -12.07
C PRO A 103 5.86 11.09 -13.02
N GLU A 104 5.89 9.98 -13.78
CA GLU A 104 4.80 9.67 -14.71
C GLU A 104 3.47 9.60 -13.96
N PRO A 105 2.35 9.99 -14.61
CA PRO A 105 1.03 9.80 -14.04
C PRO A 105 0.85 8.33 -13.63
N VAL A 106 0.54 8.10 -12.35
CA VAL A 106 0.24 6.75 -11.87
C VAL A 106 -1.11 6.30 -12.44
N ASP A 107 -1.15 5.13 -13.07
CA ASP A 107 -2.40 4.44 -13.39
C ASP A 107 -3.00 3.87 -12.11
N GLY A 108 -3.65 4.74 -11.34
CA GLY A 108 -4.21 4.44 -10.03
C GLY A 108 -5.10 3.20 -10.00
N PRO A 109 -6.09 3.05 -10.91
CA PRO A 109 -6.90 1.84 -10.99
C PRO A 109 -6.09 0.56 -11.23
N ALA A 110 -5.08 0.60 -12.10
CA ALA A 110 -4.22 -0.56 -12.34
C ALA A 110 -3.33 -0.89 -11.13
N GLU A 111 -2.76 0.12 -10.46
CA GLU A 111 -1.98 -0.05 -9.23
C GLU A 111 -2.84 -0.62 -8.10
N LEU A 112 -4.05 -0.08 -7.88
CA LEU A 112 -4.99 -0.57 -6.88
C LEU A 112 -5.40 -2.03 -7.15
N THR A 113 -5.59 -2.39 -8.42
CA THR A 113 -5.87 -3.77 -8.83
C THR A 113 -4.70 -4.70 -8.49
N ARG A 114 -3.46 -4.28 -8.77
CA ARG A 114 -2.24 -5.04 -8.44
C ARG A 114 -2.03 -5.15 -6.93
N LEU A 115 -2.28 -4.08 -6.19
CA LEU A 115 -2.20 -4.05 -4.73
C LEU A 115 -3.22 -4.99 -4.10
N GLN A 116 -4.46 -5.02 -4.60
CA GLN A 116 -5.48 -5.99 -4.17
C GLN A 116 -5.05 -7.43 -4.47
N ALA A 117 -4.50 -7.71 -5.64
CA ALA A 117 -4.05 -9.05 -5.99
C ALA A 117 -2.95 -9.55 -5.04
N ALA A 118 -1.96 -8.70 -4.73
CA ALA A 118 -0.90 -9.00 -3.77
C ALA A 118 -1.48 -9.22 -2.35
N TRP A 119 -2.39 -8.36 -1.91
CA TRP A 119 -3.07 -8.52 -0.63
C TRP A 119 -3.86 -9.84 -0.53
N LEU A 120 -4.62 -10.21 -1.58
CA LEU A 120 -5.35 -11.49 -1.63
C LEU A 120 -4.41 -12.70 -1.58
N ASP A 121 -3.27 -12.64 -2.29
CA ASP A 121 -2.26 -13.70 -2.25
C ASP A 121 -1.69 -13.87 -0.83
N GLN A 122 -1.27 -12.77 -0.20
CA GLN A 122 -0.73 -12.81 1.15
C GLN A 122 -1.75 -13.29 2.17
N ARG A 123 -3.01 -12.86 2.08
CA ARG A 123 -4.10 -13.35 2.96
C ARG A 123 -4.27 -14.87 2.84
N ARG A 124 -4.22 -15.41 1.61
CA ARG A 124 -4.28 -16.86 1.35
C ARG A 124 -3.07 -17.59 1.95
N ARG A 125 -1.84 -17.11 1.69
CA ARG A 125 -0.61 -17.74 2.20
C ARG A 125 -0.54 -17.71 3.72
N THR A 126 -0.88 -16.57 4.30
CA THR A 126 -0.94 -16.39 5.76
C THR A 126 -1.94 -17.33 6.42
N ALA A 127 -3.12 -17.51 5.83
CA ALA A 127 -4.12 -18.46 6.32
C ALA A 127 -3.62 -19.92 6.26
N ASN A 128 -2.79 -20.25 5.27
CA ASN A 128 -2.24 -21.60 5.06
C ASN A 128 -0.99 -21.90 5.89
N ALA A 129 -0.27 -20.88 6.39
CA ALA A 129 1.02 -21.05 7.06
C ALA A 129 0.94 -21.81 8.40
N ALA A 130 -0.26 -22.02 8.98
CA ALA A 130 -0.49 -22.69 10.26
C ALA A 130 0.34 -22.15 11.44
N ILE A 131 0.87 -20.93 11.33
CA ILE A 131 1.61 -20.23 12.39
C ILE A 131 0.62 -19.41 13.23
N PRO A 132 0.52 -19.65 14.55
CA PRO A 132 -0.35 -18.86 15.41
C PRO A 132 -0.03 -17.35 15.32
N GLY A 133 -1.07 -16.54 15.16
CA GLY A 133 -0.96 -15.08 15.10
C GLY A 133 -0.62 -14.50 13.73
N LEU A 134 -0.07 -15.30 12.79
CA LEU A 134 0.32 -14.79 11.47
C LEU A 134 -0.89 -14.25 10.69
N GLY A 135 -2.07 -14.87 10.81
CA GLY A 135 -3.33 -14.46 10.19
C GLY A 135 -3.82 -13.05 10.54
N THR A 136 -3.22 -12.41 11.54
CA THR A 136 -3.55 -11.06 12.01
C THR A 136 -2.64 -9.97 11.44
N LEU A 137 -1.51 -10.37 10.84
CA LEU A 137 -0.73 -9.49 9.97
C LEU A 137 -1.66 -8.94 8.93
#